data_AF-A0A9N9K2L1-F1
#
_entry.id   AF-A0A9N9K2L1-F1
#
_cell.length_a   1.000
_cell.length_b   1.000
_cell.length_c   1.000
_cell.angle_alpha   90.00
_cell.angle_beta   90.00
_cell.angle_gamma   90.00
#
_symmetry.space_group_name_H-M   'P 1'
#
loop_
_entity.id
_entity.type
_entity.pdbx_description
1 polymer ?
#
loop_
_entity_poly.entity_id
_entity_poly.type
_entity_poly.pdbx_seq_one_letter_code
_entity_poly.pdbx_strand_id
1 'polypeptide(L)'
;PVDRLPVPLQAVLEPVTSNAPRQPYSKTKVIASAAIISLAAYITNYIYRRRLENFGSQTISPLSGTSSKFDVFEGPTPGNNKYTLTVPYKNRTAKVTIRPTSTETFKKHKKFFPPVTSAQRVGVNKVFFKQLSAIFKVIIPKIRSKEVIILVLHSIFLVLRTWLSIVVAKLDGRIVRDLVAANGKEFLKGIMYWFAIAIPATYTNSM
;
A
#
# COMPACT_ATOMS: atom_id res chain seq x y z
N PRO A 1 44.78 -3.74 13.91
CA PRO A 1 44.41 -5.14 14.22
C PRO A 1 42.99 -5.45 13.73
N VAL A 2 42.86 -5.87 12.48
CA VAL A 2 41.58 -6.21 11.82
C VAL A 2 41.01 -7.55 12.34
N ASP A 3 41.79 -8.28 13.13
CA ASP A 3 41.50 -9.63 13.65
C ASP A 3 40.58 -9.69 14.88
N ARG A 4 39.98 -8.57 15.30
CA ARG A 4 39.05 -8.53 16.45
C ARG A 4 37.61 -8.14 16.09
N LEU A 5 37.28 -8.00 14.81
CA LEU A 5 35.93 -7.67 14.35
C LEU A 5 35.14 -8.94 13.99
N PRO A 6 33.82 -8.98 14.26
CA PRO A 6 32.99 -10.14 13.95
C PRO A 6 32.99 -10.44 12.44
N VAL A 7 33.10 -11.74 12.12
CA VAL A 7 33.24 -12.36 10.78
C VAL A 7 32.49 -11.65 9.63
N PRO A 8 31.23 -11.21 9.76
CA PRO A 8 30.53 -10.54 8.65
C PRO A 8 31.12 -9.17 8.26
N LEU A 9 31.80 -8.47 9.17
CA LEU A 9 32.42 -7.17 8.88
C LEU A 9 33.81 -7.29 8.26
N GLN A 10 34.49 -8.42 8.45
CA GLN A 10 35.74 -8.73 7.73
C GLN A 10 35.45 -9.01 6.25
N ALA A 11 34.36 -9.72 5.95
CA ALA A 11 33.96 -10.05 4.58
C ALA A 11 33.58 -8.84 3.69
N VAL A 12 33.25 -7.69 4.29
CA VAL A 12 32.93 -6.45 3.56
C VAL A 12 34.18 -5.60 3.28
N LEU A 13 35.22 -5.75 4.10
CA LEU A 13 36.45 -4.96 4.02
C LEU A 13 37.59 -5.66 3.27
N GLU A 14 37.49 -6.95 3.02
CA GLU A 14 38.44 -7.66 2.15
C GLU A 14 38.13 -7.37 0.67
N PRO A 15 39.09 -6.83 -0.11
CA PRO A 15 38.93 -6.75 -1.56
C PRO A 15 38.77 -8.17 -2.10
N VAL A 16 37.72 -8.37 -2.89
CA VAL A 16 37.30 -9.66 -3.47
C VAL A 16 38.44 -10.34 -4.23
N THR A 17 39.27 -11.08 -3.51
CA THR A 17 40.26 -12.01 -4.05
C THR A 17 40.03 -13.37 -3.41
N SER A 18 38.87 -13.97 -3.66
CA SER A 18 38.69 -15.41 -3.43
C SER A 18 38.36 -16.08 -4.76
N ASN A 19 39.31 -16.93 -5.17
CA ASN A 19 39.21 -17.89 -6.26
C ASN A 19 38.11 -18.92 -5.96
N ALA A 20 36.83 -18.54 -6.08
CA ALA A 20 35.74 -19.49 -6.19
C ALA A 20 35.70 -19.99 -7.66
N PRO A 21 35.64 -21.32 -7.92
CA PRO A 21 35.56 -21.82 -9.28
C PRO A 21 34.25 -21.34 -9.91
N ARG A 22 34.35 -20.41 -10.87
CA ARG A 22 33.24 -19.97 -11.70
C ARG A 22 32.69 -21.19 -12.44
N GLN A 23 31.48 -21.66 -12.06
CA GLN A 23 30.80 -22.68 -12.85
C GLN A 23 30.70 -22.19 -14.30
N PRO A 24 31.05 -23.02 -15.30
CA PRO A 24 31.07 -22.60 -16.70
C PRO A 24 29.66 -22.17 -17.11
N TYR A 25 29.51 -20.85 -17.25
CA TYR A 25 28.26 -20.20 -17.60
C TYR A 25 27.93 -20.53 -19.05
N SER A 26 27.07 -21.54 -19.23
CA SER A 26 26.70 -22.04 -20.55
C SER A 26 25.88 -21.00 -21.30
N LYS A 27 26.44 -20.47 -22.40
CA LYS A 27 25.84 -19.40 -23.24
C LYS A 27 24.39 -19.72 -23.64
N THR A 28 24.03 -20.99 -23.81
CA THR A 28 22.68 -21.46 -24.10
C THR A 28 21.68 -21.19 -22.98
N LYS A 29 22.08 -21.28 -21.70
CA LYS A 29 21.18 -20.98 -20.57
C LYS A 29 20.86 -19.48 -20.45
N VAL A 30 21.82 -18.63 -20.81
CA VAL A 30 21.68 -17.17 -20.83
C VAL A 30 20.71 -16.73 -21.89
N ILE A 31 20.90 -17.23 -23.11
CA ILE A 31 20.05 -16.93 -24.26
C ILE A 31 18.62 -17.44 -24.00
N ALA A 32 18.48 -18.64 -23.41
CA ALA A 32 17.17 -19.15 -22.99
C ALA A 32 16.50 -18.26 -21.93
N SER A 33 17.23 -17.82 -20.89
CA SER A 33 16.67 -16.92 -19.87
C SER A 33 16.29 -15.54 -20.42
N ALA A 34 17.09 -14.98 -21.33
CA ALA A 34 16.82 -13.70 -21.94
C ALA A 34 15.58 -13.75 -22.86
N ALA A 35 15.41 -14.86 -23.60
CA ALA A 35 14.23 -15.09 -24.43
C ALA A 35 12.94 -15.18 -23.59
N ILE A 36 12.98 -15.85 -22.43
CA ILE A 36 11.83 -15.97 -21.52
C ILE A 36 11.45 -14.61 -20.94
N ILE A 37 12.43 -13.81 -20.49
CA ILE A 37 12.18 -12.47 -19.95
C ILE A 37 11.60 -11.55 -21.04
N SER A 38 12.13 -11.62 -22.26
CA SER A 38 11.66 -10.80 -23.38
C SER A 38 10.25 -11.19 -23.83
N LEU A 39 9.91 -12.48 -23.82
CA LEU A 39 8.57 -12.98 -24.13
C LEU A 39 7.55 -12.57 -23.05
N ALA A 40 7.91 -12.68 -21.77
CA ALA A 40 7.06 -12.25 -20.66
C ALA A 40 6.77 -10.74 -20.74
N ALA A 41 7.80 -9.92 -20.99
CA ALA A 41 7.64 -8.48 -21.17
C ALA A 41 6.74 -8.14 -22.38
N TYR A 42 6.88 -8.86 -23.49
CA TYR A 42 6.03 -8.69 -24.67
C TYR A 42 4.56 -9.01 -24.38
N ILE A 43 4.29 -10.12 -23.69
CA ILE A 43 2.92 -10.53 -23.32
C ILE A 43 2.28 -9.52 -22.37
N THR A 44 3.01 -9.07 -21.34
CA THR A 44 2.51 -8.06 -20.40
C THR A 44 2.20 -6.74 -21.11
N ASN A 45 3.08 -6.28 -22.02
CA ASN A 45 2.85 -5.08 -22.82
C ASN A 45 1.65 -5.26 -23.77
N TYR A 46 1.53 -6.41 -24.42
CA TYR A 46 0.40 -6.73 -25.29
C TYR A 46 -0.95 -6.70 -24.55
N ILE A 47 -1.03 -7.30 -23.35
CA ILE A 47 -2.24 -7.29 -22.51
C ILE A 47 -2.57 -5.87 -22.04
N TYR A 48 -1.55 -5.11 -21.63
CA TYR A 48 -1.73 -3.72 -21.21
C TYR A 48 -2.31 -2.87 -22.34
N ARG A 49 -1.76 -3.00 -23.55
CA ARG A 49 -2.20 -2.27 -24.74
C ARG A 49 -3.63 -2.66 -25.16
N ARG A 50 -3.95 -3.96 -25.13
CA ARG A 50 -5.30 -4.47 -25.41
C ARG A 50 -6.33 -4.02 -24.37
N ARG A 51 -5.93 -3.87 -23.10
CA ARG A 51 -6.80 -3.32 -22.05
C ARG A 51 -7.02 -1.81 -22.24
N LEU A 52 -6.00 -1.06 -22.66
CA LEU A 52 -6.15 0.36 -23.00
C LEU A 52 -7.09 0.58 -24.19
N GLU A 53 -7.00 -0.25 -25.23
CA GLU A 53 -7.94 -0.23 -26.36
C GLU A 53 -9.38 -0.50 -25.89
N ASN A 54 -9.59 -1.49 -25.01
CA ASN A 54 -10.90 -1.80 -24.45
C ASN A 54 -11.43 -0.72 -23.47
N PHE A 55 -10.54 0.00 -22.78
CA PHE A 55 -10.91 1.15 -21.92
C PHE A 55 -11.21 2.41 -22.74
N GLY A 56 -10.61 2.54 -23.92
CA GLY A 56 -10.82 3.66 -24.86
C GLY A 56 -12.21 3.67 -25.51
N SER A 57 -12.91 2.54 -25.58
CA SER A 57 -14.23 2.45 -26.21
C SER A 57 -15.40 3.02 -25.38
N GLN A 58 -15.15 3.58 -24.19
CA GLN A 58 -16.15 4.36 -23.43
C GLN A 58 -15.95 5.88 -23.52
N THR A 59 -15.15 6.39 -24.47
CA THR A 59 -15.22 7.81 -24.81
C THR A 59 -16.45 8.08 -25.67
N ILE A 60 -17.41 8.75 -25.04
CA ILE A 60 -18.50 9.51 -25.65
C ILE A 60 -18.02 10.16 -26.97
N SER A 61 -18.77 9.93 -28.04
CA SER A 61 -18.49 10.42 -29.40
C SER A 61 -18.05 11.90 -29.41
N PRO A 62 -16.91 12.24 -30.05
CA PRO A 62 -16.54 13.62 -30.24
C PRO A 62 -17.50 14.24 -31.24
N LEU A 63 -18.24 15.26 -30.82
CA LEU A 63 -19.06 16.08 -31.70
C LEU A 63 -18.11 16.80 -32.68
N SER A 64 -17.95 16.22 -33.86
CA SER A 64 -17.20 16.76 -34.99
C SER A 64 -17.91 18.01 -35.53
N GLY A 65 -17.29 19.17 -35.30
CA GLY A 65 -17.74 20.45 -35.84
C GLY A 65 -16.89 21.61 -35.33
N THR A 66 -15.83 21.90 -36.07
CA THR A 66 -15.04 23.15 -36.03
C THR A 66 -14.11 23.35 -34.84
N SER A 67 -12.87 22.96 -35.09
CA SER A 67 -11.60 23.42 -34.53
C SER A 67 -11.62 24.83 -33.90
N SER A 68 -10.89 24.97 -32.79
CA SER A 68 -10.20 26.18 -32.29
C SER A 68 -10.87 27.14 -31.29
N LYS A 69 -12.00 26.82 -30.63
CA LYS A 69 -12.63 27.75 -29.64
C LYS A 69 -13.07 27.14 -28.31
N PHE A 70 -12.41 26.09 -27.81
CA PHE A 70 -12.85 25.43 -26.55
C PHE A 70 -12.40 26.11 -25.25
N ASP A 71 -11.45 27.05 -25.30
CA ASP A 71 -11.05 27.88 -24.17
C ASP A 71 -11.05 29.38 -24.54
N VAL A 72 -12.12 29.87 -25.18
CA VAL A 72 -12.28 31.33 -25.35
C VAL A 72 -12.67 31.92 -24.00
N PHE A 73 -11.65 32.26 -23.21
CA PHE A 73 -11.74 33.24 -22.13
C PHE A 73 -11.88 34.62 -22.80
N GLU A 74 -13.09 34.99 -23.18
CA GLU A 74 -13.34 36.30 -23.78
C GLU A 74 -13.19 37.35 -22.67
N GLY A 75 -12.06 38.08 -22.73
CA GLY A 75 -11.81 39.29 -21.95
C GLY A 75 -12.82 40.39 -22.29
N PRO A 76 -12.85 41.45 -21.46
CA PRO A 76 -14.05 42.13 -20.99
C PRO A 76 -14.93 42.71 -22.10
N THR A 77 -16.23 42.41 -22.05
CA THR A 77 -17.24 43.18 -22.81
C THR A 77 -17.25 44.63 -22.29
N PRO A 78 -17.27 45.66 -23.16
CA PRO A 78 -17.19 47.05 -22.75
C PRO A 78 -18.36 47.40 -21.82
N GLY A 79 -18.04 47.77 -20.57
CA GLY A 79 -18.99 48.43 -19.66
C GLY A 79 -19.44 47.66 -18.42
N ASN A 80 -19.02 46.41 -18.16
CA ASN A 80 -19.31 45.72 -16.89
C ASN A 80 -18.27 44.63 -16.57
N ASN A 81 -17.74 44.59 -15.33
CA ASN A 81 -16.80 43.57 -14.82
C ASN A 81 -17.45 42.17 -14.72
N LYS A 82 -17.78 41.55 -15.85
CA LYS A 82 -18.40 40.22 -15.97
C LYS A 82 -17.55 39.38 -16.91
N TYR A 83 -17.09 38.22 -16.44
CA TYR A 83 -16.31 37.28 -17.26
C TYR A 83 -17.26 36.18 -17.76
N THR A 84 -17.37 35.95 -19.06
CA THR A 84 -18.20 34.87 -19.60
C THR A 84 -17.35 33.68 -19.96
N LEU A 85 -17.49 32.57 -19.23
CA LEU A 85 -16.85 31.30 -19.53
C LEU A 85 -17.80 30.46 -20.40
N THR A 86 -17.33 30.03 -21.57
CA THR A 86 -18.08 29.07 -22.38
C THR A 86 -17.67 27.67 -21.96
N VAL A 87 -18.52 27.00 -21.19
CA VAL A 87 -18.29 25.62 -20.75
C VAL A 87 -19.06 24.64 -21.64
N PRO A 88 -18.46 23.50 -22.03
CA PRO A 88 -19.23 22.43 -22.66
C PRO A 88 -20.18 21.80 -21.63
N TYR A 89 -21.46 21.73 -21.95
CA TYR A 89 -22.46 21.01 -21.16
C TYR A 89 -23.27 20.09 -22.07
N LYS A 90 -23.09 18.78 -21.88
CA LYS A 90 -23.63 17.74 -22.77
C LYS A 90 -23.16 17.99 -24.23
N ASN A 91 -24.09 18.07 -25.18
CA ASN A 91 -23.83 18.32 -26.60
C ASN A 91 -24.01 19.82 -27.00
N ARG A 92 -23.96 20.77 -26.04
CA ARG A 92 -24.12 22.21 -26.28
C ARG A 92 -23.08 23.03 -25.50
N THR A 93 -22.79 24.25 -25.96
CA THR A 93 -21.94 25.22 -25.24
C THR A 93 -22.80 26.12 -24.36
N ALA A 94 -22.51 26.17 -23.05
CA ALA A 94 -23.21 27.03 -22.10
C ALA A 94 -22.34 28.22 -21.71
N LYS A 95 -22.88 29.45 -21.84
CA LYS A 95 -22.21 30.68 -21.42
C LYS A 95 -22.51 30.94 -19.95
N VAL A 96 -21.50 30.85 -19.09
CA VAL A 96 -21.61 31.09 -17.66
C VAL A 96 -20.97 32.43 -17.33
N THR A 97 -21.78 33.36 -16.81
CA THR A 97 -21.28 34.67 -16.39
C THR A 97 -20.74 34.59 -14.96
N ILE A 98 -19.43 34.70 -14.81
CA ILE A 98 -18.73 34.71 -13.54
C ILE A 98 -18.59 36.16 -13.08
N ARG A 99 -19.06 36.44 -11.86
CA ARG A 99 -18.81 37.72 -11.18
C ARG A 99 -17.42 37.64 -10.52
N PRO A 100 -16.53 38.62 -10.69
CA PRO A 100 -15.26 38.61 -9.99
C PRO A 100 -15.53 38.59 -8.50
N THR A 101 -14.88 37.65 -7.81
CA THR A 101 -14.87 37.64 -6.36
C THR A 101 -14.07 38.85 -5.89
N SER A 102 -14.60 39.60 -4.92
CA SER A 102 -13.89 40.73 -4.32
C SER A 102 -12.50 40.31 -3.84
N THR A 103 -11.51 41.16 -4.08
CA THR A 103 -10.11 40.95 -3.68
C THR A 103 -9.97 40.76 -2.16
N GLU A 104 -10.89 41.31 -1.36
CA GLU A 104 -10.96 41.10 0.08
C GLU A 104 -11.38 39.69 0.46
N THR A 105 -12.43 39.16 -0.18
CA THR A 105 -12.89 37.77 0.04
C THR A 105 -11.79 36.78 -0.37
N PHE A 106 -11.09 37.08 -1.46
CA PHE A 106 -9.95 36.26 -1.89
C PHE A 106 -8.81 36.25 -0.86
N LYS A 107 -8.45 37.41 -0.30
CA LYS A 107 -7.44 37.51 0.78
C LYS A 107 -7.84 36.72 2.03
N LYS A 108 -9.11 36.78 2.44
CA LYS A 108 -9.64 35.99 3.57
C LYS A 108 -9.52 34.48 3.30
N HIS A 109 -9.83 34.05 2.07
CA HIS A 109 -9.84 32.63 1.71
C HIS A 109 -8.44 32.04 1.49
N LYS A 110 -7.46 32.84 1.07
CA LYS A 110 -6.06 32.41 0.88
C LYS A 110 -5.46 31.76 2.14
N LYS A 111 -5.92 32.14 3.34
CA LYS A 111 -5.49 31.56 4.62
C LYS A 111 -5.93 30.10 4.80
N PHE A 112 -7.07 29.71 4.24
CA PHE A 112 -7.63 28.36 4.40
C PHE A 112 -7.09 27.35 3.37
N PHE A 113 -6.56 27.85 2.25
CA PHE A 113 -6.04 27.02 1.15
C PHE A 113 -4.57 27.37 0.85
N PRO A 114 -3.64 27.06 1.76
CA PRO A 114 -2.22 27.22 1.46
C PRO A 114 -1.84 26.28 0.30
N PRO A 115 -1.12 26.77 -0.73
CA PRO A 115 -0.67 25.90 -1.83
C PRO A 115 0.27 24.84 -1.26
N VAL A 116 -0.07 23.56 -1.47
CA VAL A 116 0.82 22.44 -1.15
C VAL A 116 2.11 22.60 -1.97
N THR A 117 3.19 22.98 -1.28
CA THR A 117 4.49 23.12 -1.92
C THR A 117 4.99 21.71 -2.24
N SER A 118 5.13 21.39 -3.51
CA SER A 118 5.57 20.07 -4.03
C SER A 118 6.94 19.61 -3.53
N ALA A 119 7.68 20.46 -2.82
CA ALA A 119 8.98 20.18 -2.22
C ALA A 119 8.91 19.51 -0.83
N GLN A 120 7.73 19.35 -0.22
CA GLN A 120 7.64 18.72 1.09
C GLN A 120 7.80 17.20 0.97
N ARG A 121 9.04 16.72 1.15
CA ARG A 121 9.35 15.28 1.25
C ARG A 121 8.55 14.67 2.40
N VAL A 122 7.65 13.77 2.06
CA VAL A 122 6.90 12.95 3.00
C VAL A 122 7.85 11.93 3.65
N GLY A 123 8.50 12.35 4.74
CA GLY A 123 9.31 11.47 5.59
C GLY A 123 8.54 10.99 6.83
N VAL A 124 9.12 10.03 7.55
CA VAL A 124 8.67 9.62 8.90
C VAL A 124 8.99 10.76 9.88
N ASN A 125 8.20 11.82 9.80
CA ASN A 125 8.33 13.04 10.57
C ASN A 125 7.25 13.08 11.67
N LYS A 126 7.41 13.96 12.66
CA LYS A 126 6.37 14.23 13.67
C LYS A 126 5.02 14.60 13.06
N VAL A 127 5.03 15.22 11.88
CA VAL A 127 3.83 15.54 11.08
C VAL A 127 3.14 14.27 10.56
N PHE A 128 3.90 13.26 10.12
CA PHE A 128 3.36 11.97 9.69
C PHE A 128 2.67 11.24 10.85
N PHE A 129 3.28 11.19 12.04
CA PHE A 129 2.62 10.61 13.21
C PHE A 129 1.36 11.37 13.63
N LYS A 130 1.35 12.71 13.48
CA LYS A 130 0.16 13.53 13.73
C LYS A 130 -0.95 13.21 12.72
N GLN A 131 -0.61 12.99 11.44
CA GLN A 131 -1.55 12.55 10.41
C GLN A 131 -2.05 11.12 10.67
N LEU A 132 -1.16 10.20 11.02
CA LEU A 132 -1.49 8.81 11.36
C LEU A 132 -2.42 8.76 12.58
N SER A 133 -2.14 9.54 13.61
CA SER A 133 -2.99 9.63 14.80
C SER A 133 -4.36 10.24 14.47
N ALA A 134 -4.42 11.24 13.57
CA ALA A 134 -5.69 11.78 13.09
C ALA A 134 -6.51 10.73 12.33
N ILE A 135 -5.88 9.93 11.46
CA ILE A 135 -6.52 8.81 10.73
C ILE A 135 -7.00 7.74 11.71
N PHE A 136 -6.16 7.34 12.67
CA PHE A 136 -6.50 6.34 13.68
C PHE A 136 -7.70 6.77 14.55
N LYS A 137 -7.80 8.07 14.86
CA LYS A 137 -8.93 8.66 15.59
C LYS A 137 -10.25 8.67 14.77
N VAL A 138 -10.16 8.71 13.45
CA VAL A 138 -11.34 8.57 12.56
C VAL A 138 -11.76 7.11 12.47
N ILE A 139 -10.79 6.17 12.39
CA ILE A 139 -11.06 4.73 12.35
C ILE A 139 -11.70 4.26 13.66
N ILE A 140 -11.25 4.78 14.81
CA ILE A 140 -11.79 4.43 16.13
C ILE A 140 -12.36 5.70 16.80
N PRO A 141 -13.61 6.10 16.47
CA PRO A 141 -14.19 7.34 16.94
C PRO A 141 -14.47 7.36 18.45
N LYS A 142 -14.72 6.19 19.07
CA LYS A 142 -14.96 6.03 20.51
C LYS A 142 -14.57 4.64 21.01
N ILE A 143 -13.57 4.56 21.89
CA ILE A 143 -13.11 3.29 22.53
C ILE A 143 -14.23 2.61 23.35
N ARG A 144 -15.25 3.35 23.80
CA ARG A 144 -16.37 2.81 24.61
C ARG A 144 -17.62 2.41 23.82
N SER A 145 -17.64 2.53 22.49
CA SER A 145 -18.79 2.09 21.70
C SER A 145 -18.80 0.56 21.56
N LYS A 146 -19.98 -0.06 21.63
CA LYS A 146 -20.14 -1.53 21.51
C LYS A 146 -19.52 -2.09 20.23
N GLU A 147 -19.65 -1.36 19.12
CA GLU A 147 -19.07 -1.71 17.81
C GLU A 147 -17.54 -1.82 17.86
N VAL A 148 -16.88 -0.85 18.52
CA VAL A 148 -15.42 -0.84 18.66
C VAL A 148 -14.94 -1.99 19.55
N ILE A 149 -15.70 -2.32 20.60
CA ILE A 149 -15.38 -3.47 21.46
C ILE A 149 -15.44 -4.77 20.64
N ILE A 150 -16.47 -4.97 19.82
CA ILE A 150 -16.56 -6.13 18.92
C ILE A 150 -15.36 -6.16 17.94
N LEU A 151 -15.00 -5.04 17.32
CA LEU A 151 -13.88 -4.98 16.36
C LEU A 151 -12.53 -5.24 17.00
N VAL A 152 -12.30 -4.67 18.19
CA VAL A 152 -11.07 -4.87 18.96
C VAL A 152 -10.97 -6.30 19.43
N LEU A 153 -12.09 -6.88 19.90
CA LEU A 153 -12.15 -8.28 20.28
C LEU A 153 -11.78 -9.16 19.09
N HIS A 154 -12.41 -8.98 17.93
CA HIS A 154 -12.06 -9.73 16.71
C HIS A 154 -10.58 -9.55 16.29
N SER A 155 -10.02 -8.35 16.44
CA SER A 155 -8.61 -8.07 16.15
C SER A 155 -7.66 -8.78 17.13
N ILE A 156 -7.99 -8.81 18.41
CA ILE A 156 -7.23 -9.54 19.44
C ILE A 156 -7.38 -11.05 19.22
N PHE A 157 -8.56 -11.53 18.85
CA PHE A 157 -8.82 -12.92 18.49
C PHE A 157 -7.95 -13.38 17.30
N LEU A 158 -7.76 -12.53 16.29
CA LEU A 158 -6.82 -12.77 15.19
C LEU A 158 -5.37 -12.92 15.67
N VAL A 159 -4.95 -12.12 16.64
CA VAL A 159 -3.60 -12.24 17.25
C VAL A 159 -3.49 -13.47 18.15
N LEU A 160 -4.52 -13.81 18.93
CA LEU A 160 -4.52 -15.06 19.70
C LEU A 160 -4.39 -16.26 18.76
N ARG A 161 -5.03 -16.23 17.59
CA ARG A 161 -4.92 -17.30 16.59
C ARG A 161 -3.49 -17.49 16.10
N THR A 162 -2.75 -16.42 15.84
CA THR A 162 -1.33 -16.52 15.45
C THR A 162 -0.44 -16.93 16.63
N TRP A 163 -0.78 -16.50 17.85
CA TRP A 163 -0.06 -16.89 19.06
C TRP A 163 -0.25 -18.38 19.40
N LEU A 164 -1.48 -18.90 19.33
CA LEU A 164 -1.79 -20.32 19.58
C LEU A 164 -0.98 -21.24 18.66
N SER A 165 -0.84 -20.88 17.39
CA SER A 165 -0.02 -21.65 16.44
C SER A 165 1.43 -21.78 16.91
N ILE A 166 2.02 -20.69 17.43
CA ILE A 166 3.39 -20.70 17.97
C ILE A 166 3.47 -21.54 19.25
N VAL A 167 2.48 -21.45 20.13
CA VAL A 167 2.46 -22.23 21.38
C VAL A 167 2.31 -23.72 21.08
N VAL A 168 1.37 -24.11 20.22
CA VAL A 168 1.17 -25.51 19.81
C VAL A 168 2.43 -26.06 19.15
N ALA A 169 3.08 -25.32 18.26
CA ALA A 169 4.33 -25.77 17.63
C ALA A 169 5.45 -26.04 18.66
N LYS A 170 5.56 -25.20 19.71
CA LYS A 170 6.54 -25.41 20.78
C LYS A 170 6.15 -26.57 21.69
N LEU A 171 4.86 -26.75 21.95
CA LEU A 171 4.35 -27.81 22.81
C LEU A 171 4.48 -29.18 22.14
N ASP A 172 4.05 -29.30 20.88
CA ASP A 172 4.20 -30.51 20.07
C ASP A 172 5.68 -30.91 19.97
N GLY A 173 6.60 -29.96 19.78
CA GLY A 173 8.04 -30.23 19.79
C GLY A 173 8.58 -30.75 21.14
N ARG A 174 8.01 -30.31 22.27
CA ARG A 174 8.37 -30.82 23.61
C ARG A 174 7.79 -32.21 23.83
N ILE A 175 6.51 -32.41 23.50
CA ILE A 175 5.82 -33.70 23.66
C ILE A 175 6.54 -34.78 22.84
N VAL A 176 6.89 -34.50 21.58
CA VAL A 176 7.62 -35.43 20.71
C VAL A 176 9.01 -35.73 21.28
N ARG A 177 9.70 -34.72 21.84
CA ARG A 177 11.01 -34.92 22.48
C ARG A 177 10.90 -35.82 23.71
N ASP A 178 9.92 -35.58 24.58
CA ASP A 178 9.74 -36.35 25.82
C ASP A 178 9.29 -37.78 25.54
N LEU A 179 8.54 -37.98 24.45
CA LEU A 179 8.19 -39.30 23.91
C LEU A 179 9.44 -40.07 23.46
N VAL A 180 10.31 -39.45 22.66
CA VAL A 180 11.56 -40.09 22.18
C VAL A 180 12.55 -40.32 23.32
N ALA A 181 12.57 -39.44 24.33
CA ALA A 181 13.40 -39.59 25.52
C ALA A 181 12.83 -40.58 26.56
N ALA A 182 11.70 -41.25 26.27
CA ALA A 182 11.00 -42.20 27.16
C ALA A 182 10.60 -41.61 28.54
N ASN A 183 10.42 -40.30 28.63
CA ASN A 183 10.04 -39.60 29.87
C ASN A 183 8.52 -39.49 30.01
N GLY A 184 7.86 -40.59 30.39
CA GLY A 184 6.39 -40.69 30.42
C GLY A 184 5.66 -39.67 31.31
N LYS A 185 6.28 -39.19 32.40
CA LYS A 185 5.67 -38.17 33.30
C LYS A 185 5.56 -36.81 32.62
N GLU A 186 6.61 -36.38 31.92
CA GLU A 186 6.62 -35.10 31.21
C GLU A 186 5.79 -35.17 29.93
N PHE A 187 5.78 -36.33 29.25
CA PHE A 187 4.86 -36.60 28.14
C PHE A 187 3.38 -36.43 28.56
N LEU A 188 2.97 -37.04 29.68
CA LEU A 188 1.58 -36.93 30.16
C LEU A 188 1.20 -35.49 30.54
N LYS A 189 2.11 -34.74 31.17
CA LYS A 189 1.92 -33.31 31.42
C LYS A 189 1.79 -32.52 30.11
N GLY A 190 2.58 -32.87 29.10
CA GLY A 190 2.51 -32.27 27.77
C GLY A 190 1.15 -32.48 27.11
N ILE A 191 0.61 -33.70 27.16
CA ILE A 191 -0.74 -34.01 26.66
C ILE A 191 -1.82 -33.25 27.44
N MET A 192 -1.72 -33.16 28.77
CA MET A 192 -2.66 -32.36 29.57
C MET A 192 -2.61 -30.87 29.21
N TYR A 193 -1.42 -30.31 29.02
CA TYR A 193 -1.26 -28.93 28.54
C TYR A 193 -1.82 -28.74 27.12
N TRP A 194 -1.69 -29.75 26.26
CA TRP A 194 -2.21 -29.73 24.90
C TRP A 194 -3.76 -29.65 24.91
N PHE A 195 -4.42 -30.47 25.73
CA PHE A 195 -5.87 -30.40 25.94
C PHE A 195 -6.32 -29.06 26.57
N ALA A 196 -5.55 -28.52 27.51
CA ALA A 196 -5.87 -27.24 28.14
C ALA A 196 -5.86 -26.08 27.13
N ILE A 197 -4.98 -26.12 26.12
CA ILE A 197 -4.90 -25.11 25.04
C ILE A 197 -6.01 -25.30 24.00
N ALA A 198 -6.57 -26.51 23.85
CA ALA A 198 -7.66 -26.77 22.92
C ALA A 198 -8.94 -25.97 23.26
N ILE A 199 -9.18 -25.66 24.54
CA ILE A 199 -10.33 -24.87 25.00
C ILE A 199 -10.28 -23.42 24.47
N PRO A 200 -9.22 -22.61 24.73
CA PRO A 200 -9.11 -21.29 24.13
C PRO A 200 -9.00 -21.37 22.62
N ALA A 201 -8.39 -22.43 22.05
CA ALA A 201 -8.34 -22.65 20.60
C ALA A 201 -9.74 -22.71 19.98
N THR A 202 -10.62 -23.47 20.60
CA THR A 202 -12.02 -23.62 20.17
C THR A 202 -12.74 -22.27 20.25
N TYR A 203 -12.56 -21.55 21.37
CA TYR A 203 -13.11 -20.20 21.53
C TYR A 203 -12.61 -19.23 20.46
N THR A 204 -11.32 -19.25 20.12
CA THR A 204 -10.77 -18.43 19.02
C THR A 204 -11.25 -18.82 17.63
N ASN A 205 -11.71 -20.05 17.44
CA ASN A 205 -12.20 -20.54 16.15
C ASN A 205 -13.70 -20.23 15.97
N SER A 206 -14.48 -20.28 17.05
CA SER A 206 -15.93 -20.11 17.03
C SER A 206 -16.43 -18.66 17.03
N MET A 207 -15.54 -17.66 16.95
CA MET A 207 -15.87 -16.24 17.05
C MET A 207 -15.65 -15.47 15.73
#